data_AF-A0A177GC74-F1
#
_entry.id   AF-A0A177GC74-F1
#
_cell.length_a   1.000
_cell.length_b   1.000
_cell.length_c   1.000
_cell.angle_alpha   90.00
_cell.angle_beta   90.00
_cell.angle_gamma   90.00
#
_symmetry.space_group_name_H-M   'P 1'
#
loop_
_entity.id
_entity.type
_entity.pdbx_description
1 polymer ?
#
loop_
_entity_poly.entity_id
_entity_poly.type
_entity_poly.pdbx_seq_one_letter_code
_entity_poly.pdbx_strand_id
1 'polypeptide(L)'
;MEHIFSNRYSCKISPMQGGMATVYQCRDLILERDVAIKIMSRGMEARRFQDEIAGLTKIRSKHVVQIYDVIIEDGQIGIVQEFINGLDLFDPRFNPKTTDEILRILWQIASGIADIHHMGLIHRDIKPNNMKIDHEGILKIFDFGLSRPDGPRAETVGFVGTIGFAAPEQYNGIGQFTNAVDVYAFGATALYLLSGKILSVTEQNDINSKLENYFKNLNFIIPNEVIEIIKRCFAIQAQDRPNINEVRDLLAKFLLFDRHKALVVMGSKVQYLDCMNKKINLRYQEISSVSIEYNSLDFIVSSVSGDFYVNNGRVFPGFILPGACVLTFGAPELRHKRAYVTFDLSHPEVVV
;
A
#
# COMPACT_ATOMS: atom_id res chain seq x y z
N MET A 1 -8.50 -35.54 19.00
CA MET A 1 -9.93 -35.17 18.98
C MET A 1 -10.04 -33.76 18.46
N GLU A 2 -10.48 -33.58 17.22
CA GLU A 2 -10.70 -32.24 16.67
C GLU A 2 -11.92 -31.60 17.34
N HIS A 3 -11.89 -30.27 17.52
CA HIS A 3 -13.05 -29.52 18.01
C HIS A 3 -13.86 -29.04 16.81
N ILE A 4 -15.16 -29.25 16.80
CA ILE A 4 -16.03 -28.86 15.67
C ILE A 4 -16.87 -27.66 16.10
N PHE A 5 -16.68 -26.51 15.45
CA PHE A 5 -17.55 -25.34 15.63
C PHE A 5 -18.74 -25.40 14.67
N SER A 6 -19.93 -25.07 15.19
CA SER A 6 -21.17 -24.94 14.41
C SER A 6 -21.47 -26.12 13.46
N ASN A 7 -21.07 -27.34 13.85
CA ASN A 7 -21.18 -28.58 13.04
C ASN A 7 -20.59 -28.50 11.61
N ARG A 8 -19.68 -27.55 11.34
CA ARG A 8 -19.13 -27.30 10.00
C ARG A 8 -17.62 -27.18 9.97
N TYR A 9 -17.01 -26.61 11.00
CA TYR A 9 -15.59 -26.30 10.99
C TYR A 9 -14.82 -27.23 11.93
N SER A 10 -14.02 -28.14 11.37
CA SER A 10 -13.17 -29.01 12.18
C SER A 10 -11.84 -28.34 12.48
N CYS A 11 -11.51 -28.15 13.76
CA CYS A 11 -10.38 -27.34 14.21
C CYS A 11 -9.32 -28.17 14.93
N LYS A 12 -8.05 -27.79 14.72
CA LYS A 12 -6.91 -28.34 15.46
C LYS A 12 -6.99 -27.93 16.94
N ILE A 13 -6.61 -28.84 17.84
CA ILE A 13 -6.70 -28.67 19.31
C ILE A 13 -5.73 -27.61 19.84
N SER A 14 -4.64 -27.35 19.13
CA SER A 14 -3.61 -26.40 19.53
C SER A 14 -3.88 -25.03 18.93
N PRO A 15 -4.68 -24.15 19.59
CA PRO A 15 -4.86 -22.80 19.10
C PRO A 15 -3.59 -21.99 19.26
N MET A 16 -3.47 -20.96 18.43
CA MET A 16 -2.57 -19.85 18.71
C MET A 16 -3.28 -18.90 19.67
N GLN A 17 -2.75 -18.75 20.89
CA GLN A 17 -3.27 -17.80 21.87
C GLN A 17 -2.63 -16.42 21.63
N GLY A 18 -3.47 -15.41 21.43
CA GLY A 18 -3.10 -13.99 21.46
C GLY A 18 -3.76 -13.30 22.65
N GLY A 19 -3.31 -12.09 23.01
CA GLY A 19 -3.74 -11.41 24.24
C GLY A 19 -5.25 -11.09 24.35
N MET A 20 -5.98 -11.02 23.24
CA MET A 20 -7.41 -10.66 23.22
C MET A 20 -8.33 -11.71 22.57
N ALA A 21 -7.78 -12.73 21.92
CA ALA A 21 -8.52 -13.71 21.14
C ALA A 21 -7.75 -15.03 20.99
N THR A 22 -8.49 -16.10 20.73
CA THR A 22 -7.93 -17.43 20.44
C THR A 22 -8.14 -17.73 18.96
N VAL A 23 -7.08 -18.09 18.24
CA VAL A 23 -7.16 -18.41 16.81
C VAL A 23 -6.96 -19.90 16.58
N TYR A 24 -7.91 -20.53 15.89
CA TYR A 24 -7.87 -21.93 15.50
C TYR A 24 -7.61 -22.06 14.00
N GLN A 25 -6.73 -22.97 13.61
CA GLN A 25 -6.69 -23.46 12.24
C GLN A 25 -7.76 -24.55 12.09
N CYS A 26 -8.64 -24.37 11.11
CA CYS A 26 -9.77 -25.26 10.88
C CYS A 26 -9.92 -25.60 9.40
N ARG A 27 -10.69 -26.66 9.13
CA ARG A 27 -11.16 -27.08 7.81
C ARG A 27 -12.66 -26.81 7.74
N ASP A 28 -13.09 -26.04 6.75
CA ASP A 28 -14.51 -25.95 6.36
C ASP A 28 -14.89 -27.27 5.68
N LEU A 29 -15.74 -28.07 6.32
CA LEU A 29 -16.10 -29.41 5.84
C LEU A 29 -17.09 -29.37 4.65
N ILE A 30 -17.72 -28.22 4.38
CA ILE A 30 -18.65 -28.07 3.25
C ILE A 30 -17.93 -27.53 2.02
N LEU A 31 -17.16 -26.45 2.19
CA LEU A 31 -16.43 -25.82 1.08
C LEU A 31 -15.04 -26.43 0.84
N GLU A 32 -14.64 -27.39 1.67
CA GLU A 32 -13.37 -28.10 1.59
C GLU A 32 -12.17 -27.14 1.44
N ARG A 33 -12.06 -26.19 2.37
CA ARG A 33 -10.95 -25.22 2.42
C ARG A 33 -10.45 -24.98 3.84
N ASP A 34 -9.20 -24.57 3.94
CA ASP A 34 -8.61 -24.18 5.22
C ASP A 34 -9.06 -22.77 5.60
N VAL A 35 -9.41 -22.58 6.88
CA VAL A 35 -9.87 -21.31 7.43
C VAL A 35 -9.22 -21.07 8.79
N ALA A 36 -9.08 -19.80 9.16
CA ALA A 36 -8.75 -19.40 10.51
C ALA A 36 -10.03 -18.97 11.22
N ILE A 37 -10.28 -19.49 12.42
CA ILE A 37 -11.41 -19.08 13.26
C ILE A 37 -10.86 -18.33 14.47
N LYS A 38 -11.16 -17.04 14.53
CA LYS A 38 -10.76 -16.17 15.64
C LYS A 38 -11.93 -16.03 16.61
N ILE A 39 -11.83 -16.66 17.78
CA ILE A 39 -12.82 -16.59 18.84
C ILE A 39 -12.50 -15.39 19.76
N MET A 40 -13.47 -14.50 19.90
CA MET A 40 -13.34 -13.31 20.75
C MET A 40 -13.63 -13.65 22.23
N SER A 41 -12.95 -12.93 23.14
CA SER A 41 -13.20 -13.05 24.58
C SER A 41 -14.61 -12.56 24.97
N ARG A 42 -15.21 -13.16 26.01
CA ARG A 42 -16.56 -12.82 26.50
C ARG A 42 -16.63 -11.35 26.97
N GLY A 43 -17.73 -10.65 26.66
CA GLY A 43 -18.02 -9.29 27.15
C GLY A 43 -17.89 -8.15 26.14
N MET A 44 -17.63 -8.45 24.87
CA MET A 44 -17.61 -7.44 23.79
C MET A 44 -19.04 -7.05 23.39
N GLU A 45 -19.32 -5.75 23.21
CA GLU A 45 -20.64 -5.27 22.79
C GLU A 45 -20.98 -5.75 21.37
N ALA A 46 -21.88 -6.74 21.26
CA ALA A 46 -22.23 -7.41 20.00
C ALA A 46 -22.71 -6.47 18.88
N ARG A 47 -23.28 -5.30 19.21
CA ARG A 47 -23.90 -4.39 18.23
C ARG A 47 -22.88 -3.60 17.40
N ARG A 48 -21.82 -3.07 18.01
CA ARG A 48 -20.74 -2.35 17.28
C ARG A 48 -19.88 -3.31 16.47
N PHE A 49 -19.71 -4.52 16.99
CA PHE A 49 -18.99 -5.61 16.32
C PHE A 49 -19.65 -6.00 14.99
N GLN A 50 -20.98 -5.93 14.89
CA GLN A 50 -21.71 -6.22 13.65
C GLN A 50 -21.47 -5.18 12.54
N ASP A 51 -21.44 -3.89 12.87
CA ASP A 51 -21.23 -2.82 11.90
C ASP A 51 -19.80 -2.86 11.32
N GLU A 52 -18.80 -3.13 12.17
CA GLU A 52 -17.40 -3.22 11.73
C GLU A 52 -17.16 -4.48 10.87
N ILE A 53 -17.72 -5.64 11.26
CA ILE A 53 -17.68 -6.84 10.41
C ILE A 53 -18.40 -6.63 9.08
N ALA A 54 -19.54 -5.93 9.07
CA ALA A 54 -20.24 -5.62 7.84
C ALA A 54 -19.41 -4.74 6.89
N GLY A 55 -18.51 -3.90 7.42
CA GLY A 55 -17.50 -3.19 6.65
C GLY A 55 -16.42 -4.12 6.10
N LEU A 56 -15.84 -4.96 6.96
CA LEU A 56 -14.73 -5.85 6.60
C LEU A 56 -15.12 -6.93 5.58
N THR A 57 -16.32 -7.47 5.68
CA THR A 57 -16.85 -8.45 4.71
C THR A 57 -17.01 -7.90 3.30
N LYS A 58 -17.08 -6.57 3.14
CA LYS A 58 -17.19 -5.89 1.84
C LYS A 58 -15.83 -5.57 1.22
N ILE A 59 -14.74 -5.61 1.99
CA ILE A 59 -13.40 -5.38 1.44
C ILE A 59 -13.10 -6.49 0.44
N ARG A 60 -12.74 -6.08 -0.79
CA ARG A 60 -12.21 -6.97 -1.82
C ARG A 60 -10.79 -6.54 -2.15
N SER A 61 -9.82 -7.21 -1.52
CA SER A 61 -8.41 -6.88 -1.69
C SER A 61 -7.56 -8.14 -1.74
N LYS A 62 -6.52 -8.12 -2.57
CA LYS A 62 -5.48 -9.16 -2.54
C LYS A 62 -4.63 -9.08 -1.27
N HIS A 63 -4.57 -7.93 -0.62
CA HIS A 63 -3.65 -7.65 0.49
C HIS A 63 -4.33 -7.51 1.85
N VAL A 64 -5.63 -7.83 1.93
CA VAL A 64 -6.39 -7.89 3.18
C VAL A 64 -6.99 -9.27 3.31
N VAL A 65 -7.00 -9.81 4.54
CA VAL A 65 -7.61 -11.10 4.85
C VAL A 65 -9.10 -11.08 4.49
N GLN A 66 -9.56 -12.08 3.75
CA GLN A 66 -10.98 -12.20 3.44
C GLN A 66 -11.74 -12.77 4.64
N ILE A 67 -12.80 -12.07 5.06
CA ILE A 67 -13.78 -12.61 6.01
C ILE A 67 -14.78 -13.46 5.25
N TYR A 68 -15.02 -14.68 5.73
CA TYR A 68 -15.91 -15.66 5.11
C TYR A 68 -17.22 -15.83 5.83
N ASP A 69 -17.20 -15.81 7.17
CA ASP A 69 -18.39 -16.10 7.98
C ASP A 69 -18.24 -15.54 9.40
N VAL A 70 -19.34 -15.52 10.14
CA VAL A 70 -19.38 -15.20 11.58
C VAL A 70 -20.13 -16.31 12.30
N ILE A 71 -19.50 -16.89 13.30
CA ILE A 71 -20.11 -17.90 14.18
C ILE A 71 -20.51 -17.25 15.51
N ILE A 72 -21.69 -17.64 16.02
CA ILE A 72 -22.17 -17.23 17.35
C ILE A 72 -22.56 -18.50 18.08
N GLU A 73 -21.79 -18.89 19.09
CA GLU A 73 -21.96 -20.13 19.85
C GLU A 73 -21.68 -19.85 21.33
N ASP A 74 -22.58 -20.27 22.23
CA ASP A 74 -22.48 -20.06 23.68
C ASP A 74 -22.20 -18.60 24.13
N GLY A 75 -22.74 -17.64 23.37
CA GLY A 75 -22.55 -16.21 23.62
C GLY A 75 -21.14 -15.69 23.28
N GLN A 76 -20.30 -16.49 22.61
CA GLN A 76 -19.04 -16.07 22.02
C GLN A 76 -19.24 -15.80 20.53
N ILE A 77 -18.52 -14.80 20.03
CA ILE A 77 -18.49 -14.50 18.60
C ILE A 77 -17.15 -14.97 18.04
N GLY A 78 -17.21 -15.72 16.95
CA GLY A 78 -16.06 -16.14 16.18
C GLY A 78 -16.09 -15.57 14.76
N ILE A 79 -14.95 -15.10 14.28
CA ILE A 79 -14.79 -14.66 12.90
C ILE A 79 -14.10 -15.77 12.11
N VAL A 80 -14.76 -16.24 11.05
CA VAL A 80 -14.18 -17.19 10.11
C VAL A 80 -13.56 -16.41 8.96
N GLN A 81 -12.26 -16.59 8.76
CA GLN A 81 -11.49 -15.83 7.79
C GLN A 81 -10.50 -16.72 7.01
N GLU A 82 -9.93 -16.16 5.95
CA GLU A 82 -8.86 -16.75 5.17
C GLU A 82 -7.71 -17.24 6.06
N PHE A 83 -7.32 -18.50 5.87
CA PHE A 83 -6.12 -19.06 6.51
C PHE A 83 -4.89 -18.71 5.66
N ILE A 84 -4.00 -17.89 6.23
CA ILE A 84 -2.76 -17.50 5.56
C ILE A 84 -1.65 -18.46 5.99
N ASN A 85 -1.27 -19.37 5.09
CA ASN A 85 -0.19 -20.31 5.29
C ASN A 85 1.16 -19.65 4.99
N GLY A 86 1.73 -19.01 6.02
CA GLY A 86 2.94 -18.21 5.86
C GLY A 86 3.46 -17.62 7.16
N LEU A 87 4.54 -16.85 7.04
CA LEU A 87 5.23 -16.23 8.17
C LEU A 87 4.63 -14.87 8.46
N ASP A 88 4.52 -14.51 9.74
CA ASP A 88 4.32 -13.12 10.12
C ASP A 88 5.59 -12.31 9.84
N LEU A 89 5.43 -11.01 9.57
CA LEU A 89 6.57 -10.16 9.23
C LEU A 89 7.48 -9.85 10.43
N PHE A 90 7.07 -10.23 11.64
CA PHE A 90 7.88 -10.10 12.85
C PHE A 90 8.70 -11.37 13.12
N ASP A 91 8.44 -12.46 12.40
CA ASP A 91 9.15 -13.72 12.53
C ASP A 91 10.62 -13.52 12.12
N PRO A 92 11.60 -13.92 12.94
CA PRO A 92 13.03 -13.77 12.60
C PRO A 92 13.47 -14.48 11.31
N ARG A 93 12.67 -15.44 10.83
CA ARG A 93 12.91 -16.14 9.56
C ARG A 93 12.49 -15.30 8.36
N PHE A 94 11.58 -14.35 8.53
CA PHE A 94 11.22 -13.38 7.51
C PHE A 94 12.38 -12.40 7.32
N ASN A 95 13.05 -12.49 6.17
CA ASN A 95 14.27 -11.74 5.92
C ASN A 95 14.41 -11.40 4.43
N PRO A 96 13.83 -10.26 3.97
CA PRO A 96 13.97 -9.82 2.59
C PRO A 96 15.45 -9.60 2.24
N LYS A 97 15.85 -10.05 1.05
CA LYS A 97 17.26 -10.12 0.60
C LYS A 97 17.63 -9.00 -0.34
N THR A 98 16.67 -8.45 -1.07
CA THR A 98 16.92 -7.43 -2.10
C THR A 98 16.09 -6.18 -1.87
N THR A 99 16.56 -5.04 -2.41
CA THR A 99 15.77 -3.80 -2.46
C THR A 99 14.41 -4.03 -3.13
N ASP A 100 14.39 -4.79 -4.23
CA ASP A 100 13.15 -5.06 -4.97
C ASP A 100 12.14 -5.85 -4.12
N GLU A 101 12.58 -6.90 -3.42
CA GLU A 101 11.73 -7.65 -2.50
C GLU A 101 11.14 -6.77 -1.40
N ILE A 102 11.96 -5.97 -0.71
CA ILE A 102 11.44 -5.11 0.36
C ILE A 102 10.49 -4.03 -0.18
N LEU A 103 10.78 -3.43 -1.34
CA LEU A 103 9.88 -2.47 -1.97
C LEU A 103 8.55 -3.12 -2.38
N ARG A 104 8.56 -4.38 -2.87
CA ARG A 104 7.33 -5.14 -3.15
C ARG A 104 6.51 -5.36 -1.88
N ILE A 105 7.15 -5.75 -0.78
CA ILE A 105 6.48 -5.93 0.51
C ILE A 105 5.84 -4.61 0.97
N LEU A 106 6.59 -3.50 0.96
CA LEU A 106 6.05 -2.19 1.34
C LEU A 106 4.89 -1.75 0.43
N TRP A 107 5.00 -2.02 -0.87
CA TRP A 107 3.94 -1.72 -1.83
C TRP A 107 2.66 -2.53 -1.55
N GLN A 108 2.78 -3.82 -1.24
CA GLN A 108 1.64 -4.67 -0.87
C GLN A 108 0.97 -4.17 0.42
N ILE A 109 1.76 -3.76 1.43
CA ILE A 109 1.21 -3.17 2.67
C ILE A 109 0.45 -1.88 2.35
N ALA A 110 1.07 -0.95 1.61
CA ALA A 110 0.43 0.31 1.24
C ALA A 110 -0.85 0.08 0.41
N SER A 111 -0.86 -0.93 -0.46
CA SER A 111 -2.04 -1.33 -1.25
C SER A 111 -3.17 -1.84 -0.36
N GLY A 112 -2.88 -2.74 0.60
CA GLY A 112 -3.88 -3.23 1.54
C GLY A 112 -4.48 -2.12 2.42
N ILE A 113 -3.65 -1.21 2.92
CA ILE A 113 -4.12 -0.04 3.69
C ILE A 113 -4.96 0.89 2.81
N ALA A 114 -4.57 1.13 1.55
CA ALA A 114 -5.36 1.92 0.61
C ALA A 114 -6.75 1.32 0.37
N ASP A 115 -6.85 0.00 0.21
CA ASP A 115 -8.12 -0.70 0.02
C ASP A 115 -9.02 -0.60 1.26
N ILE A 116 -8.44 -0.66 2.47
CA ILE A 116 -9.16 -0.44 3.74
C ILE A 116 -9.71 0.99 3.80
N HIS A 117 -8.87 1.99 3.49
CA HIS A 117 -9.25 3.41 3.52
C HIS A 117 -10.30 3.74 2.46
N HIS A 118 -10.25 3.10 1.29
CA HIS A 118 -11.25 3.26 0.23
C HIS A 118 -12.66 2.84 0.70
N MET A 119 -12.74 1.86 1.59
CA MET A 119 -13.99 1.42 2.22
C MET A 119 -14.44 2.30 3.39
N GLY A 120 -13.72 3.40 3.68
CA GLY A 120 -14.01 4.31 4.80
C GLY A 120 -13.63 3.75 6.17
N LEU A 121 -12.81 2.70 6.21
CA LEU A 121 -12.36 2.04 7.43
C LEU A 121 -10.94 2.49 7.81
N ILE A 122 -10.60 2.35 9.09
CA ILE A 122 -9.27 2.63 9.64
C ILE A 122 -8.86 1.40 10.45
N HIS A 123 -7.67 0.85 10.19
CA HIS A 123 -7.23 -0.38 10.83
C HIS A 123 -6.80 -0.18 12.29
N ARG A 124 -6.10 0.94 12.59
CA ARG A 124 -5.66 1.40 13.93
C ARG A 124 -4.57 0.56 14.62
N ASP A 125 -4.14 -0.55 14.04
CA ASP A 125 -3.10 -1.43 14.61
C ASP A 125 -2.23 -2.06 13.50
N ILE A 126 -1.85 -1.25 12.52
CA ILE A 126 -0.90 -1.62 11.48
C ILE A 126 0.48 -1.88 12.12
N LYS A 127 0.99 -3.10 11.99
CA LYS A 127 2.31 -3.55 12.47
C LYS A 127 2.69 -4.88 11.84
N PRO A 128 3.99 -5.27 11.87
CA PRO A 128 4.45 -6.55 11.31
C PRO A 128 3.72 -7.80 11.83
N ASN A 129 3.32 -7.83 13.11
CA ASN A 129 2.60 -8.98 13.71
C ASN A 129 1.19 -9.20 13.14
N ASN A 130 0.59 -8.17 12.55
CA ASN A 130 -0.75 -8.21 11.95
C ASN A 130 -0.67 -8.37 10.42
N MET A 131 0.45 -8.87 9.92
CA MET A 131 0.71 -9.10 8.51
C MET A 131 1.41 -10.43 8.32
N LYS A 132 0.95 -11.21 7.35
CA LYS A 132 1.55 -12.48 6.96
C LYS A 132 1.85 -12.48 5.47
N ILE A 133 2.94 -13.13 5.09
CA ILE A 133 3.26 -13.41 3.69
C ILE A 133 3.16 -14.91 3.46
N ASP A 134 2.39 -15.32 2.46
CA ASP A 134 2.29 -16.72 2.08
C ASP A 134 3.48 -17.18 1.22
N HIS A 135 3.46 -18.44 0.83
CA HIS A 135 4.52 -19.06 0.03
C HIS A 135 4.57 -18.56 -1.43
N GLU A 136 3.51 -17.88 -1.90
CA GLU A 136 3.47 -17.24 -3.22
C GLU A 136 3.97 -15.79 -3.15
N GLY A 137 4.35 -15.30 -1.96
CA GLY A 137 4.82 -13.93 -1.77
C GLY A 137 3.69 -12.91 -1.59
N ILE A 138 2.44 -13.36 -1.47
CA ILE A 138 1.30 -12.48 -1.24
C ILE A 138 1.22 -12.12 0.24
N LEU A 139 1.31 -10.82 0.51
CA LEU A 139 1.10 -10.25 1.83
C LEU A 139 -0.37 -10.03 2.10
N LYS A 140 -0.81 -10.37 3.31
CA LYS A 140 -2.16 -10.20 3.82
C LYS A 140 -2.13 -9.49 5.17
N ILE A 141 -2.83 -8.36 5.25
CA ILE A 141 -3.13 -7.63 6.49
C ILE A 141 -4.33 -8.31 7.16
N PHE A 142 -4.20 -8.58 8.46
CA PHE A 142 -5.26 -9.18 9.27
C PHE A 142 -5.31 -8.53 10.66
N ASP A 143 -6.28 -8.95 11.48
CA ASP A 143 -6.46 -8.45 12.85
C ASP A 143 -6.77 -6.95 12.94
N PHE A 144 -7.88 -6.56 12.30
CA PHE A 144 -8.51 -5.27 12.52
C PHE A 144 -8.80 -5.07 14.01
N GLY A 145 -8.67 -3.83 14.49
CA GLY A 145 -8.84 -3.43 15.89
C GLY A 145 -10.22 -3.66 16.53
N LEU A 146 -11.02 -4.56 15.94
CA LEU A 146 -12.33 -5.13 16.31
C LEU A 146 -12.50 -5.53 17.79
N SER A 147 -11.45 -5.47 18.60
CA SER A 147 -11.45 -5.91 20.00
C SER A 147 -11.52 -4.77 21.02
N ARG A 148 -11.53 -3.49 20.63
CA ARG A 148 -11.47 -2.39 21.60
C ARG A 148 -12.86 -1.75 21.81
N PRO A 149 -13.46 -1.87 23.01
CA PRO A 149 -14.79 -1.33 23.29
C PRO A 149 -14.75 0.20 23.38
N ASP A 150 -15.46 0.89 22.50
CA ASP A 150 -15.77 2.32 22.62
C ASP A 150 -17.01 2.53 23.54
N GLY A 151 -17.03 1.90 24.72
CA GLY A 151 -18.12 2.04 25.71
C GLY A 151 -17.80 3.09 26.79
N PRO A 152 -18.75 3.52 27.65
CA PRO A 152 -18.50 4.39 28.81
C PRO A 152 -17.52 3.83 29.85
N ARG A 153 -17.10 2.55 29.71
CA ARG A 153 -15.99 1.92 30.45
C ARG A 153 -14.63 2.05 29.76
N ALA A 154 -14.57 2.65 28.57
CA ALA A 154 -13.34 3.02 27.88
C ALA A 154 -12.63 4.23 28.54
N GLU A 155 -13.29 4.88 29.51
CA GLU A 155 -12.73 5.98 30.29
C GLU A 155 -11.58 5.57 31.25
N THR A 156 -11.02 4.35 31.12
CA THR A 156 -9.95 3.91 32.04
C THR A 156 -8.66 3.32 31.46
N VAL A 157 -8.41 3.28 30.15
CA VAL A 157 -7.04 3.02 29.63
C VAL A 157 -6.76 3.76 28.31
N GLY A 158 -6.19 4.97 28.41
CA GLY A 158 -5.96 5.92 27.32
C GLY A 158 -4.85 5.61 26.31
N PHE A 159 -4.87 4.46 25.63
CA PHE A 159 -3.99 4.21 24.47
C PHE A 159 -4.62 3.25 23.45
N VAL A 160 -4.71 3.68 22.18
CA VAL A 160 -5.18 2.85 21.07
C VAL A 160 -4.02 2.54 20.13
N GLY A 161 -3.45 1.33 20.17
CA GLY A 161 -2.37 0.91 19.25
C GLY A 161 -1.33 -0.01 19.91
N THR A 162 -0.18 -0.16 19.26
CA THR A 162 1.00 -0.89 19.76
C THR A 162 2.17 0.07 19.92
N ILE A 163 2.85 0.02 21.07
CA ILE A 163 3.99 0.89 21.39
C ILE A 163 5.06 0.76 20.28
N GLY A 164 5.54 1.90 19.78
CA GLY A 164 6.52 1.98 18.69
C GLY A 164 5.92 2.04 17.28
N PHE A 165 4.67 1.62 17.09
CA PHE A 165 3.95 1.70 15.81
C PHE A 165 2.80 2.71 15.83
N ALA A 166 2.20 2.96 16.98
CA ALA A 166 1.08 3.88 17.12
C ALA A 166 1.51 5.35 16.90
N ALA A 167 0.64 6.11 16.25
CA ALA A 167 0.80 7.54 16.03
C ALA A 167 0.73 8.34 17.34
N PRO A 168 1.40 9.49 17.46
CA PRO A 168 1.43 10.30 18.69
C PRO A 168 0.04 10.64 19.24
N GLU A 169 -0.92 10.97 18.38
CA GLU A 169 -2.28 11.31 18.76
C GLU A 169 -3.04 10.13 19.40
N GLN A 170 -2.64 8.89 19.12
CA GLN A 170 -3.26 7.69 19.70
C GLN A 170 -2.93 7.48 21.19
N TYR A 171 -1.86 8.12 21.70
CA TYR A 171 -1.48 8.10 23.11
C TYR A 171 -2.26 9.09 23.97
N ASN A 172 -2.88 10.11 23.35
CA ASN A 172 -3.64 11.12 24.08
C ASN A 172 -5.08 10.69 24.37
N GLY A 173 -5.56 9.60 23.75
CA GLY A 173 -6.83 8.94 24.07
C GLY A 173 -8.12 9.76 23.84
N ILE A 174 -8.01 11.03 23.45
CA ILE A 174 -9.13 11.97 23.34
C ILE A 174 -9.22 12.45 21.88
N GLY A 175 -10.22 11.94 21.13
CA GLY A 175 -10.54 12.43 19.79
C GLY A 175 -10.94 11.34 18.78
N GLN A 176 -11.52 11.77 17.65
CA GLN A 176 -11.73 10.91 16.49
C GLN A 176 -10.42 10.80 15.69
N PHE A 177 -9.92 9.58 15.53
CA PHE A 177 -8.75 9.32 14.68
C PHE A 177 -9.13 9.38 13.20
N THR A 178 -8.26 9.96 12.39
CA THR A 178 -8.37 9.90 10.93
C THR A 178 -7.53 8.74 10.38
N ASN A 179 -7.65 8.47 9.08
CA ASN A 179 -6.85 7.46 8.38
C ASN A 179 -5.32 7.71 8.47
N ALA A 180 -4.90 8.91 8.86
CA ALA A 180 -3.50 9.28 9.05
C ALA A 180 -2.78 8.47 10.15
N VAL A 181 -3.52 7.83 11.08
CA VAL A 181 -2.91 6.93 12.08
C VAL A 181 -2.32 5.68 11.43
N ASP A 182 -2.99 5.14 10.41
CA ASP A 182 -2.48 3.99 9.66
C ASP A 182 -1.29 4.38 8.79
N VAL A 183 -1.24 5.63 8.31
CA VAL A 183 -0.09 6.15 7.54
C VAL A 183 1.16 6.25 8.42
N TYR A 184 1.02 6.75 9.65
CA TYR A 184 2.13 6.75 10.60
C TYR A 184 2.60 5.33 10.90
N ALA A 185 1.66 4.43 11.18
CA ALA A 185 1.94 3.04 11.48
C ALA A 185 2.57 2.29 10.30
N PHE A 186 2.21 2.64 9.05
CA PHE A 186 2.92 2.22 7.85
C PHE A 186 4.38 2.69 7.88
N GLY A 187 4.63 3.97 8.18
CA GLY A 187 5.99 4.52 8.28
C GLY A 187 6.84 3.77 9.31
N ALA A 188 6.29 3.53 10.50
CA ALA A 188 6.94 2.75 11.56
C ALA A 188 7.20 1.29 11.14
N THR A 189 6.25 0.67 10.46
CA THR A 189 6.40 -0.69 9.91
C THR A 189 7.50 -0.72 8.84
N ALA A 190 7.51 0.24 7.92
CA ALA A 190 8.53 0.34 6.88
C ALA A 190 9.92 0.54 7.47
N LEU A 191 10.06 1.42 8.46
CA LEU A 191 11.33 1.64 9.17
C LEU A 191 11.83 0.35 9.84
N TYR A 192 10.94 -0.39 10.51
CA TYR A 192 11.29 -1.67 11.12
C TYR A 192 11.76 -2.69 10.08
N LEU A 193 11.04 -2.85 8.98
CA LEU A 193 11.42 -3.82 7.94
C LEU A 193 12.71 -3.44 7.23
N LEU A 194 13.00 -2.15 7.08
CA LEU A 194 14.23 -1.66 6.45
C LEU A 194 15.45 -1.75 7.37
N SER A 195 15.28 -1.46 8.66
CA SER A 195 16.40 -1.30 9.62
C SER A 195 16.53 -2.42 10.66
N GLY A 196 15.51 -3.27 10.80
CA GLY A 196 15.40 -4.28 11.85
C GLY A 196 15.12 -3.72 13.24
N LYS A 197 14.80 -2.42 13.37
CA LYS A 197 14.69 -1.72 14.66
C LYS A 197 13.34 -1.01 14.81
N ILE A 198 12.80 -1.04 16.02
CA ILE A 198 11.58 -0.32 16.39
C ILE A 198 11.97 1.05 16.92
N LEU A 199 11.29 2.10 16.45
CA LEU A 199 11.46 3.46 16.97
C LEU A 199 10.96 3.51 18.42
N SER A 200 11.82 3.88 19.37
CA SER A 200 11.44 3.98 20.78
C SER A 200 10.57 5.23 21.03
N VAL A 201 9.66 5.16 22.01
CA VAL A 201 8.76 6.27 22.39
C VAL A 201 9.54 7.53 22.79
N THR A 202 10.71 7.37 23.41
CA THR A 202 11.62 8.47 23.77
C THR A 202 12.27 9.16 22.55
N GLU A 203 12.11 8.58 21.37
CA GLU A 203 12.65 9.09 20.10
C GLU A 203 11.69 10.02 19.37
N GLN A 204 10.44 10.11 19.81
CA GLN A 204 9.39 10.90 19.14
C GLN A 204 9.58 12.42 19.27
N ASN A 205 10.29 12.90 20.30
CA ASN A 205 10.53 14.33 20.51
C ASN A 205 11.56 14.94 19.54
N ASP A 206 12.38 14.11 18.87
CA ASP A 206 13.37 14.52 17.85
C ASP A 206 13.40 13.50 16.71
N ILE A 207 12.22 13.19 16.19
CA ILE A 207 12.04 12.09 15.23
C ILE A 207 12.82 12.34 13.94
N ASN A 208 12.89 13.58 13.48
CA ASN A 208 13.55 13.94 12.22
C ASN A 208 15.06 13.66 12.25
N SER A 209 15.77 14.06 13.31
CA SER A 209 17.22 13.81 13.40
C SER A 209 17.54 12.32 13.54
N LYS A 210 16.65 11.56 14.19
CA LYS A 210 16.83 10.13 14.42
C LYS A 210 16.53 9.30 13.18
N LEU A 211 15.50 9.64 12.42
CA LEU A 211 15.19 8.99 11.15
C LEU A 211 16.39 9.03 10.20
N GLU A 212 17.12 10.14 10.13
CA GLU A 212 18.35 10.22 9.31
C GLU A 212 19.37 9.12 9.66
N ASN A 213 19.56 8.81 10.94
CA ASN A 213 20.50 7.78 11.36
C ASN A 213 20.04 6.36 10.99
N TYR A 214 18.72 6.11 11.01
CA TYR A 214 18.17 4.85 10.54
C TYR A 214 18.39 4.68 9.03
N PHE A 215 18.04 5.69 8.22
CA PHE A 215 18.13 5.60 6.76
C PHE A 215 19.58 5.61 6.23
N LYS A 216 20.54 6.18 6.97
CA LYS A 216 21.97 6.12 6.60
C LYS A 216 22.60 4.73 6.71
N ASN A 217 22.04 3.86 7.55
CA ASN A 217 22.64 2.56 7.89
C ASN A 217 21.78 1.38 7.41
N LEU A 218 21.09 1.53 6.29
CA LEU A 218 20.27 0.47 5.71
C LEU A 218 21.12 -0.55 4.95
N ASN A 219 20.69 -1.81 5.01
CA ASN A 219 21.24 -2.88 4.18
C ASN A 219 20.67 -2.88 2.75
N PHE A 220 19.76 -1.96 2.45
CA PHE A 220 19.08 -1.83 1.17
C PHE A 220 19.43 -0.49 0.52
N ILE A 221 19.55 -0.48 -0.80
CA ILE A 221 19.70 0.75 -1.59
C ILE A 221 18.29 1.25 -1.90
N ILE A 222 17.74 2.10 -1.04
CA ILE A 222 16.39 2.64 -1.21
C ILE A 222 16.46 3.99 -1.96
N PRO A 223 15.63 4.22 -2.99
CA PRO A 223 15.55 5.52 -3.64
C PRO A 223 15.23 6.64 -2.65
N ASN A 224 15.86 7.81 -2.82
CA ASN A 224 15.70 8.94 -1.89
C ASN A 224 14.24 9.39 -1.77
N GLU A 225 13.49 9.39 -2.87
CA GLU A 225 12.08 9.74 -2.89
C GLU A 225 11.24 8.80 -2.02
N VAL A 226 11.59 7.50 -1.99
CA VAL A 226 10.94 6.51 -1.12
C VAL A 226 11.32 6.76 0.35
N ILE A 227 12.58 7.09 0.64
CA ILE A 227 13.01 7.49 1.99
C ILE A 227 12.23 8.72 2.47
N GLU A 228 12.14 9.75 1.63
CA GLU A 228 11.48 11.01 1.98
C GLU A 228 9.97 10.84 2.18
N ILE A 229 9.28 10.01 1.38
CA ILE A 229 7.85 9.75 1.62
C ILE A 229 7.63 8.95 2.91
N ILE A 230 8.51 7.99 3.24
CA ILE A 230 8.44 7.25 4.51
C ILE A 230 8.69 8.20 5.70
N LYS A 231 9.65 9.13 5.60
CA LYS A 231 9.88 10.15 6.63
C LYS A 231 8.64 11.03 6.83
N ARG A 232 7.97 11.45 5.75
CA ARG A 232 6.73 12.24 5.83
C ARG A 232 5.59 11.52 6.55
N CYS A 233 5.55 10.19 6.56
CA CYS A 233 4.59 9.42 7.36
C CYS A 233 4.69 9.69 8.87
N PHE A 234 5.86 10.14 9.35
CA PHE A 234 6.10 10.46 10.76
C PHE A 234 5.78 11.92 11.13
N ALA A 235 5.13 12.69 10.25
CA ALA A 235 4.77 14.07 10.57
C ALA A 235 3.94 14.13 11.87
N ILE A 236 4.32 15.07 12.76
CA ILE A 236 3.70 15.25 14.08
C ILE A 236 2.22 15.58 13.90
N GLN A 237 1.92 16.50 12.99
CA GLN A 237 0.56 16.85 12.62
C GLN A 237 0.01 15.82 11.63
N ALA A 238 -1.13 15.23 11.95
CA ALA A 238 -1.73 14.14 11.17
C ALA A 238 -2.05 14.56 9.72
N GLN A 239 -2.45 15.81 9.49
CA GLN A 239 -2.78 16.35 8.17
C GLN A 239 -1.57 16.56 7.25
N ASP A 240 -0.37 16.60 7.80
CA ASP A 240 0.87 16.80 7.03
C ASP A 240 1.44 15.46 6.50
N ARG A 241 0.88 14.34 6.96
CA ARG A 241 1.24 12.99 6.49
C ARG A 241 0.69 12.78 5.06
N PRO A 242 1.40 12.01 4.20
CA PRO A 242 0.91 11.72 2.85
C PRO A 242 -0.36 10.88 2.89
N ASN A 243 -1.13 10.91 1.79
CA ASN A 243 -2.17 9.91 1.62
C ASN A 243 -1.51 8.54 1.34
N ILE A 244 -2.05 7.44 1.86
CA ILE A 244 -1.46 6.12 1.61
C ILE A 244 -1.43 5.74 0.12
N ASN A 245 -2.34 6.28 -0.70
CA ASN A 245 -2.28 6.11 -2.16
C ASN A 245 -1.02 6.75 -2.76
N GLU A 246 -0.60 7.92 -2.26
CA GLU A 246 0.64 8.58 -2.69
C GLU A 246 1.87 7.69 -2.41
N VAL A 247 1.87 7.05 -1.24
CA VAL A 247 2.91 6.08 -0.84
C VAL A 247 2.90 4.85 -1.75
N ARG A 248 1.73 4.25 -1.95
CA ARG A 248 1.54 3.08 -2.83
C ARG A 248 2.02 3.38 -4.24
N ASP A 249 1.59 4.50 -4.81
CA ASP A 249 1.86 4.86 -6.19
C ASP A 249 3.34 5.18 -6.41
N LEU A 250 4.00 5.81 -5.44
CA LEU A 250 5.45 6.02 -5.48
C LEU A 250 6.23 4.70 -5.42
N LEU A 251 5.85 3.79 -4.52
CA LEU A 251 6.49 2.47 -4.45
C LEU A 251 6.28 1.67 -5.75
N ALA A 252 5.07 1.71 -6.31
CA ALA A 252 4.76 1.08 -7.60
C ALA A 252 5.65 1.64 -8.72
N LYS A 253 5.81 2.96 -8.76
CA LYS A 253 6.65 3.65 -9.74
C LYS A 253 8.09 3.15 -9.74
N PHE A 254 8.69 2.93 -8.56
CA PHE A 254 10.06 2.40 -8.46
C PHE A 254 10.15 0.89 -8.73
N LEU A 255 9.11 0.11 -8.43
CA LEU A 255 9.04 -1.31 -8.82
C LEU A 255 8.93 -1.50 -10.34
N LEU A 256 8.43 -0.47 -11.03
CA LEU A 256 8.31 -0.42 -12.48
C LEU A 256 9.46 0.34 -13.16
N PHE A 257 10.55 0.62 -12.43
CA PHE A 257 11.74 1.26 -12.99
C PHE A 257 12.26 0.49 -14.20
N ASP A 258 12.49 1.19 -15.32
CA ASP A 258 12.91 0.63 -16.62
C ASP A 258 11.93 -0.40 -17.24
N ARG A 259 10.68 -0.51 -16.74
CA ARG A 259 9.66 -1.43 -17.27
C ARG A 259 8.70 -0.80 -18.27
N HIS A 260 8.69 0.53 -18.39
CA HIS A 260 7.78 1.22 -19.30
C HIS A 260 8.33 1.29 -20.73
N LYS A 261 7.41 1.28 -21.69
CA LYS A 261 7.68 1.40 -23.11
C LYS A 261 6.65 2.33 -23.73
N ALA A 262 7.09 3.26 -24.56
CA ALA A 262 6.20 4.08 -25.36
C ALA A 262 6.30 3.71 -26.85
N LEU A 263 5.16 3.74 -27.53
CA LEU A 263 5.00 3.62 -28.96
C LEU A 263 4.66 4.98 -29.56
N VAL A 264 5.43 5.39 -30.56
CA VAL A 264 5.24 6.66 -31.26
C VAL A 264 5.04 6.40 -32.74
N VAL A 265 3.91 6.85 -33.27
CA VAL A 265 3.54 6.64 -34.68
C VAL A 265 3.34 7.99 -35.37
N MET A 266 4.21 8.28 -36.35
CA MET A 266 4.14 9.48 -37.18
C MET A 266 4.10 9.08 -38.66
N GLY A 267 2.92 9.16 -39.27
CA GLY A 267 2.70 8.64 -40.62
C GLY A 267 2.92 7.12 -40.66
N SER A 268 3.81 6.65 -41.54
CA SER A 268 4.21 5.23 -41.60
C SER A 268 5.38 4.86 -40.70
N LYS A 269 5.99 5.84 -40.01
CA LYS A 269 7.16 5.60 -39.15
C LYS A 269 6.72 5.25 -37.74
N VAL A 270 7.21 4.10 -37.26
CA VAL A 270 6.98 3.58 -35.91
C VAL A 270 8.29 3.66 -35.13
N GLN A 271 8.27 4.26 -33.93
CA GLN A 271 9.42 4.36 -33.04
C GLN A 271 9.02 3.91 -31.63
N TYR A 272 9.97 3.33 -30.91
CA TYR A 272 9.79 2.92 -29.53
C TYR A 272 10.73 3.69 -28.61
N LEU A 273 10.25 4.00 -27.42
CA LEU A 273 11.03 4.60 -26.34
C LEU A 273 10.96 3.67 -25.13
N ASP A 274 12.11 3.21 -24.65
CA ASP A 274 12.23 2.23 -23.56
C ASP A 274 13.61 2.34 -22.88
N CYS A 275 13.92 1.43 -21.95
CA CYS A 275 15.19 1.43 -21.23
C CYS A 275 16.43 1.32 -22.13
N MET A 276 16.28 0.74 -23.34
CA MET A 276 17.36 0.63 -24.33
C MET A 276 17.40 1.85 -25.26
N ASN A 277 16.25 2.46 -25.55
CA ASN A 277 16.09 3.61 -26.42
C ASN A 277 15.49 4.78 -25.64
N LYS A 278 16.32 5.44 -24.81
CA LYS A 278 15.84 6.45 -23.86
C LYS A 278 15.48 7.81 -24.48
N LYS A 279 15.75 8.07 -25.76
CA LYS A 279 15.48 9.37 -26.39
C LYS A 279 14.96 9.25 -27.82
N ILE A 280 13.91 10.00 -28.14
CA ILE A 280 13.45 10.24 -29.51
C ILE A 280 13.45 11.74 -29.80
N ASN A 281 13.73 12.06 -31.06
CA ASN A 281 13.58 13.40 -31.60
C ASN A 281 12.57 13.33 -32.73
N LEU A 282 11.48 14.08 -32.59
CA LEU A 282 10.43 14.20 -33.58
C LEU A 282 10.51 15.60 -34.18
N ARG A 283 10.50 15.69 -35.50
CA ARG A 283 10.51 16.96 -36.22
C ARG A 283 9.44 16.89 -37.29
N TYR A 284 8.64 17.95 -37.37
CA TYR A 284 7.70 18.14 -38.46
C TYR A 284 8.08 19.38 -39.27
N GLN A 285 8.64 19.13 -40.45
CA GLN A 285 9.17 20.17 -41.35
C GLN A 285 10.14 21.12 -40.61
N GLU A 286 10.21 22.38 -41.02
CA GLU A 286 10.92 23.45 -40.31
C GLU A 286 10.00 24.20 -39.32
N ILE A 287 8.81 23.65 -39.03
CA ILE A 287 7.79 24.32 -38.20
C ILE A 287 8.04 24.08 -36.73
N SER A 288 8.18 22.81 -36.33
CA SER A 288 8.33 22.44 -34.92
C SER A 288 9.06 21.11 -34.74
N SER A 289 9.73 21.00 -33.60
CA SER A 289 10.38 19.76 -33.18
C SER A 289 10.30 19.58 -31.67
N VAL A 290 10.28 18.33 -31.22
CA VAL A 290 10.27 17.94 -29.82
C VAL A 290 11.27 16.82 -29.57
N SER A 291 11.97 16.88 -28.44
CA SER A 291 12.72 15.75 -27.89
C SER A 291 11.94 15.17 -26.71
N ILE A 292 11.78 13.85 -26.69
CA ILE A 292 11.16 13.13 -25.57
C ILE A 292 12.19 12.14 -25.02
N GLU A 293 12.36 12.13 -23.71
CA GLU A 293 13.32 11.30 -22.99
C GLU A 293 12.60 10.42 -21.96
N TYR A 294 13.05 9.17 -21.81
CA TYR A 294 12.64 8.26 -20.76
C TYR A 294 13.69 8.26 -19.65
N ASN A 295 13.36 8.79 -18.48
CA ASN A 295 14.27 8.86 -17.32
C ASN A 295 14.24 7.59 -16.45
N SER A 296 13.82 6.45 -17.04
CA SER A 296 13.57 5.17 -16.36
C SER A 296 12.31 5.10 -15.50
N LEU A 297 11.60 6.22 -15.31
CA LEU A 297 10.34 6.29 -14.57
C LEU A 297 9.21 6.90 -15.42
N ASP A 298 9.49 8.04 -16.06
CA ASP A 298 8.55 8.87 -16.80
C ASP A 298 9.09 9.21 -18.19
N PHE A 299 8.16 9.54 -19.10
CA PHE A 299 8.45 10.04 -20.44
C PHE A 299 8.29 11.56 -20.42
N ILE A 300 9.38 12.28 -20.61
CA ILE A 300 9.47 13.72 -20.36
C ILE A 300 9.83 14.43 -21.65
N VAL A 301 9.14 15.53 -21.93
CA VAL A 301 9.54 16.47 -22.97
C VAL A 301 10.84 17.15 -22.53
N SER A 302 11.96 16.85 -23.20
CA SER A 302 13.27 17.42 -22.84
C SER A 302 13.63 18.67 -23.63
N SER A 303 13.07 18.84 -24.83
CA SER A 303 13.20 20.08 -25.60
C SER A 303 12.01 20.30 -26.53
N VAL A 304 11.69 21.56 -26.80
CA VAL A 304 10.64 21.98 -27.75
C VAL A 304 11.18 23.15 -28.57
N SER A 305 10.95 23.12 -29.88
CA SER A 305 11.15 24.25 -30.79
C SER A 305 9.90 24.45 -31.63
N GLY A 306 9.49 25.71 -31.81
CA GLY A 306 8.22 26.07 -32.44
C GLY A 306 6.99 25.77 -31.57
N ASP A 307 5.82 25.74 -32.21
CA ASP A 307 4.56 25.47 -31.52
C ASP A 307 4.27 23.97 -31.41
N PHE A 308 4.22 23.48 -30.18
CA PHE A 308 4.00 22.08 -29.86
C PHE A 308 3.00 21.92 -28.71
N TYR A 309 2.12 20.93 -28.84
CA TYR A 309 1.02 20.70 -27.91
C TYR A 309 0.88 19.22 -27.59
N VAL A 310 0.43 18.91 -26.37
CA VAL A 310 0.01 17.58 -25.95
C VAL A 310 -1.45 17.67 -25.55
N ASN A 311 -2.32 16.88 -26.17
CA ASN A 311 -3.77 16.93 -25.97
C ASN A 311 -4.35 18.36 -26.05
N ASN A 312 -3.89 19.14 -27.04
CA ASN A 312 -4.20 20.55 -27.28
C ASN A 312 -3.69 21.57 -26.23
N GLY A 313 -3.06 21.13 -25.14
CA GLY A 313 -2.37 22.01 -24.21
C GLY A 313 -0.95 22.32 -24.68
N ARG A 314 -0.52 23.58 -24.63
CA ARG A 314 0.88 23.94 -24.92
C ARG A 314 1.76 23.39 -23.81
N VAL A 315 2.88 22.77 -24.17
CA VAL A 315 3.81 22.16 -23.20
C VAL A 315 5.22 22.71 -23.36
N PHE A 316 6.02 22.54 -22.30
CA PHE A 316 7.39 23.04 -22.20
C PHE A 316 8.34 21.92 -21.73
N PRO A 317 9.66 22.10 -21.85
CA PRO A 317 10.62 21.17 -21.27
C PRO A 317 10.32 20.89 -19.79
N GLY A 318 10.39 19.61 -19.40
CA GLY A 318 10.00 19.11 -18.08
C GLY A 318 8.56 18.58 -18.01
N PHE A 319 7.75 18.76 -19.05
CA PHE A 319 6.40 18.20 -19.08
C PHE A 319 6.42 16.66 -19.17
N ILE A 320 5.75 16.00 -18.22
CA ILE A 320 5.58 14.54 -18.20
C ILE A 320 4.39 14.17 -19.11
N LEU A 321 4.63 13.27 -20.06
CA LEU A 321 3.60 12.79 -20.98
C LEU A 321 2.62 11.87 -20.25
N PRO A 322 1.29 12.03 -20.48
CA PRO A 322 0.29 11.12 -19.93
C PRO A 322 0.30 9.78 -20.69
N GLY A 323 -0.34 8.75 -20.12
CA GLY A 323 -0.31 7.37 -20.63
C GLY A 323 -0.69 7.23 -22.12
N ALA A 324 -1.74 7.91 -22.57
CA ALA A 324 -2.04 8.02 -24.00
C ALA A 324 -2.30 9.49 -24.36
N CYS A 325 -1.63 9.98 -25.39
CA CYS A 325 -1.84 11.34 -25.88
C CYS A 325 -1.61 11.53 -27.37
N VAL A 326 -2.11 12.66 -27.85
CA VAL A 326 -1.82 13.18 -29.18
C VAL A 326 -0.83 14.33 -29.06
N LEU A 327 0.34 14.14 -29.66
CA LEU A 327 1.35 15.17 -29.85
C LEU A 327 0.99 15.96 -31.12
N THR A 328 0.94 17.27 -31.01
CA THR A 328 0.56 18.13 -32.13
C THR A 328 1.64 19.14 -32.47
N PHE A 329 2.03 19.17 -33.73
CA PHE A 329 3.05 20.04 -34.31
C PHE A 329 2.37 21.19 -35.07
N GLY A 330 2.74 22.42 -34.73
CA GLY A 330 2.23 23.64 -35.34
C GLY A 330 1.05 24.27 -34.61
N ALA A 331 1.00 25.60 -34.68
CA ALA A 331 -0.01 26.45 -34.05
C ALA A 331 -1.42 26.20 -34.62
N PRO A 332 -2.49 26.44 -33.85
CA PRO A 332 -3.88 26.27 -34.30
C PRO A 332 -4.22 26.99 -35.62
N GLU A 333 -3.59 28.14 -35.88
CA GLU A 333 -3.79 28.98 -37.06
C GLU A 333 -3.38 28.27 -38.36
N LEU A 334 -2.49 27.28 -38.27
CA LEU A 334 -2.02 26.49 -39.41
C LEU A 334 -3.07 25.48 -39.91
N ARG A 335 -4.17 25.25 -39.16
CA ARG A 335 -5.29 24.37 -39.53
C ARG A 335 -4.83 23.00 -40.06
N HIS A 336 -5.09 22.70 -41.33
CA HIS A 336 -4.78 21.42 -41.99
C HIS A 336 -3.27 21.19 -42.23
N LYS A 337 -2.42 22.19 -41.99
CA LYS A 337 -0.96 22.07 -42.09
C LYS A 337 -0.30 21.60 -40.79
N ARG A 338 -1.09 21.28 -39.76
CA ARG A 338 -0.58 20.70 -38.51
C ARG A 338 -0.32 19.21 -38.70
N ALA A 339 0.61 18.66 -37.91
CA ALA A 339 0.79 17.23 -37.82
C ALA A 339 0.41 16.69 -36.44
N TYR A 340 -0.12 15.48 -36.45
CA TYR A 340 -0.59 14.77 -35.27
C TYR A 340 0.14 13.46 -35.17
N VAL A 341 0.67 13.16 -33.99
CA VAL A 341 1.43 11.95 -33.68
C VAL A 341 0.80 11.31 -32.46
N THR A 342 0.48 10.02 -32.54
CA THR A 342 -0.02 9.27 -31.39
C THR A 342 1.17 8.81 -30.55
N PHE A 343 1.06 9.01 -29.24
CA PHE A 343 1.99 8.52 -28.24
C PHE A 343 1.22 7.63 -27.27
N ASP A 344 1.57 6.35 -27.25
CA ASP A 344 0.89 5.33 -26.44
C ASP A 344 1.88 4.65 -25.50
N LEU A 345 1.59 4.65 -24.22
CA LEU A 345 2.43 4.12 -23.15
C LEU A 345 1.97 2.72 -22.74
N SER A 346 2.91 1.81 -22.52
CA SER A 346 2.63 0.55 -21.85
C SER A 346 2.22 0.78 -20.39
N HIS A 347 1.31 -0.06 -19.91
CA HIS A 347 0.84 -0.05 -18.53
C HIS A 347 1.34 -1.33 -17.83
N PRO A 348 2.65 -1.44 -17.54
CA PRO A 348 3.16 -2.59 -16.80
C PRO A 348 2.57 -2.59 -15.40
N GLU A 349 2.20 -3.76 -14.90
CA GLU A 349 1.69 -3.94 -13.55
C GLU A 349 2.80 -4.41 -12.62
N VAL A 350 2.71 -4.03 -11.34
CA VAL A 350 3.54 -4.64 -10.32
C VAL A 350 3.07 -6.08 -10.13
N VAL A 351 3.89 -7.03 -10.58
CA VAL A 351 3.65 -8.47 -10.37
C VAL A 351 4.21 -8.85 -9.01
N VAL A 352 3.43 -9.58 -8.21
CA VAL A 352 3.91 -10.13 -6.93
C VAL A 352 4.63 -11.45 -7.19
#